data_AF-A0A8T8D6I8-F1
#
_entry.id   AF-A0A8T8D6I8-F1
#
_cell.length_a   1.000
_cell.length_b   1.000
_cell.length_c   1.000
_cell.angle_alpha   90.00
_cell.angle_beta   90.00
_cell.angle_gamma   90.00
#
_symmetry.space_group_name_H-M   'P 1'
#
loop_
_entity.id
_entity.type
_entity.pdbx_description
1 polymer ?
#
loop_
_entity_poly.entity_id
_entity_poly.type
_entity_poly.pdbx_seq_one_letter_code
_entity_poly.pdbx_strand_id
1 'polypeptide(L)'
;MGDGQATRQREEKLQRRQRERQQLQATRETLRRLLAITRRCRTGEEFARALTALWAQDTRFGGDPGRGAGPVSGTAGADAAGAVAGTTAGAAAPGAAAGATAPGAVDGTPVTGTAAANGAGAGPAAGPAAAALRALAALPPRQRPAELQRRFGQLVPAPVREILQRLDQHGYGAFLVGGCVRDLLMARPPKDWDVATAARPDEVRRLFPRTIPTGIEHGTVTVRLRGMSVEVTTFRQEAGYSDHRHPDRVEFTRDLRADLERRDLTINAMALDHQGRLHDPLGGLDDLEQGLVRAVGDPEERFREDALRLLRVVRFAARLGYRVEPRTGAALARCAPLIRHVSWERIREEMAGLLTSPRPAWGLELLRTSGLLEPIWPELLEGVDVPQNVHHAYTVWEHNLLACEYTPPVLRLRLAGLLHDVGKPRTVSVDAQGERHFYHHEVVGAQMARDMLRRLRFDNETVQHVVHLVRHHLALHHYPGMTDAAIRRLIQRIGFDYLEDLIILRVADRAASGTKRAPISRGAYRLLTRMEKILEQDAAFSLHDLAVDGHDVMAATGLGPGPAIGWILQQLLEDVLDEPARNRREWLLERAAQLRVEAEERFAGRKGRSS
;
A
#
# COMPACT_ATOMS: atom_id res chain seq x y z
N MET A 1 -10.05 -39.42 -21.20
CA MET A 1 -9.45 -38.09 -20.97
C MET A 1 -10.50 -36.95 -20.87
N GLY A 2 -11.73 -37.10 -21.39
CA GLY A 2 -12.75 -36.02 -21.35
C GLY A 2 -13.45 -35.75 -20.00
N ASP A 3 -13.59 -36.77 -19.14
CA ASP A 3 -14.37 -36.65 -17.89
C ASP A 3 -13.66 -35.81 -16.81
N GLY A 4 -12.33 -35.86 -16.79
CA GLY A 4 -11.50 -35.06 -15.88
C GLY A 4 -11.45 -33.57 -16.24
N GLN A 5 -11.58 -33.21 -17.52
CA GLN A 5 -11.63 -31.81 -17.96
C GLN A 5 -13.00 -31.18 -17.67
N ALA A 6 -14.09 -31.91 -17.91
CA ALA A 6 -15.44 -31.44 -17.59
C ALA A 6 -15.65 -31.25 -16.07
N THR A 7 -15.07 -32.13 -15.25
CA THR A 7 -15.12 -32.02 -13.79
C THR A 7 -14.34 -30.80 -13.30
N ARG A 8 -13.11 -30.57 -13.81
CA ARG A 8 -12.31 -29.38 -13.48
C ARG A 8 -13.00 -28.06 -13.86
N GLN A 9 -13.62 -27.99 -15.04
CA GLN A 9 -14.36 -26.79 -15.46
C GLN A 9 -15.59 -26.50 -14.59
N ARG A 10 -16.28 -27.55 -14.10
CA ARG A 10 -17.40 -27.41 -13.16
C ARG A 10 -16.92 -26.92 -11.78
N GLU A 11 -15.81 -27.46 -11.30
CA GLU A 11 -15.18 -27.02 -10.05
C GLU A 11 -14.71 -25.56 -10.12
N GLU A 12 -14.03 -25.16 -11.19
CA GLU A 12 -13.60 -23.77 -11.42
C GLU A 12 -14.78 -22.81 -11.45
N LYS A 13 -15.88 -23.17 -12.14
CA LYS A 13 -17.11 -22.38 -12.19
C LYS A 13 -17.76 -22.24 -10.80
N LEU A 14 -17.79 -23.30 -10.01
CA LEU A 14 -18.34 -23.28 -8.65
C LEU A 14 -17.48 -22.41 -7.72
N GLN A 15 -16.15 -22.58 -7.76
CA GLN A 15 -15.21 -21.78 -6.97
C GLN A 15 -15.33 -20.29 -7.30
N ARG A 16 -15.42 -19.94 -8.59
CA ARG A 16 -15.61 -18.56 -9.02
C ARG A 16 -16.92 -17.96 -8.46
N ARG A 17 -18.05 -18.67 -8.59
CA ARG A 17 -19.33 -18.21 -8.03
C ARG A 17 -19.28 -18.04 -6.51
N GLN A 18 -18.57 -18.92 -5.80
CA GLN A 18 -18.39 -18.80 -4.37
C GLN A 18 -17.58 -17.54 -4.01
N ARG A 19 -16.51 -17.23 -4.77
CA ARG A 19 -15.74 -16.00 -4.61
C ARG A 19 -16.58 -14.75 -4.86
N GLU A 20 -17.35 -14.71 -5.94
CA GLU A 20 -18.23 -13.58 -6.26
C GLU A 20 -19.25 -13.32 -5.15
N ARG A 21 -19.86 -14.39 -4.58
CA ARG A 21 -20.76 -14.28 -3.43
C ARG A 21 -20.08 -13.76 -2.16
N GLN A 22 -18.86 -14.24 -1.88
CA GLN A 22 -18.07 -13.76 -0.74
C GLN A 22 -17.72 -12.28 -0.90
N GLN A 23 -17.32 -11.86 -2.10
CA GLN A 23 -16.98 -10.48 -2.41
C GLN A 23 -18.20 -9.55 -2.30
N LEU A 24 -19.37 -10.02 -2.74
CA LEU A 24 -20.64 -9.32 -2.55
C LEU A 24 -21.00 -9.15 -1.08
N GLN A 25 -20.84 -10.20 -0.27
CA GLN A 25 -21.08 -10.13 1.16
C GLN A 25 -20.14 -9.14 1.86
N ALA A 26 -18.84 -9.17 1.52
CA ALA A 26 -17.85 -8.22 2.02
C ALA A 26 -18.20 -6.77 1.62
N THR A 27 -18.57 -6.56 0.36
CA THR A 27 -19.02 -5.25 -0.14
C THR A 27 -20.24 -4.73 0.63
N ARG A 28 -21.23 -5.59 0.89
CA ARG A 28 -22.43 -5.23 1.69
C ARG A 28 -22.06 -4.87 3.12
N GLU A 29 -21.15 -5.60 3.74
CA GLU A 29 -20.67 -5.27 5.09
C GLU A 29 -19.97 -3.90 5.12
N THR A 30 -19.10 -3.62 4.17
CA THR A 30 -18.45 -2.31 4.01
C THR A 30 -19.47 -1.20 3.81
N LEU A 31 -20.45 -1.40 2.93
CA LEU A 31 -21.54 -0.44 2.71
C LEU A 31 -22.27 -0.11 4.02
N ARG A 32 -22.67 -1.12 4.81
CA ARG A 32 -23.35 -0.92 6.10
C ARG A 32 -22.52 -0.10 7.08
N ARG A 33 -21.22 -0.40 7.19
CA ARG A 33 -20.28 0.34 8.06
C ARG A 33 -20.14 1.79 7.61
N LEU A 34 -19.98 2.04 6.32
CA LEU A 34 -19.89 3.39 5.74
C LEU A 34 -21.21 4.18 5.91
N LEU A 35 -22.36 3.54 5.69
CA LEU A 35 -23.69 4.13 5.90
C LEU A 35 -23.88 4.54 7.36
N ALA A 36 -23.43 3.72 8.32
CA ALA A 36 -23.52 4.04 9.76
C ALA A 36 -22.71 5.30 10.11
N ILE A 37 -21.49 5.44 9.58
CA ILE A 37 -20.66 6.64 9.75
C ILE A 37 -21.33 7.87 9.11
N THR A 38 -21.86 7.69 7.91
CA THR A 38 -22.51 8.77 7.16
C THR A 38 -23.73 9.33 7.88
N ARG A 39 -24.50 8.48 8.58
CA ARG A 39 -25.69 8.91 9.34
C ARG A 39 -25.35 9.76 10.56
N ARG A 40 -24.18 9.54 11.20
CA ARG A 40 -23.81 10.19 12.47
C ARG A 40 -23.00 11.47 12.32
N CYS A 41 -22.22 11.59 11.25
CA CYS A 41 -21.31 12.72 11.04
C CYS A 41 -22.03 13.92 10.41
N ARG A 42 -21.80 15.11 10.97
CA ARG A 42 -22.40 16.38 10.52
C ARG A 42 -21.45 17.21 9.67
N THR A 43 -20.13 17.02 9.83
CA THR A 43 -19.08 17.76 9.13
C THR A 43 -18.14 16.84 8.36
N GLY A 44 -17.46 17.40 7.33
CA GLY A 44 -16.41 16.71 6.58
C GLY A 44 -15.32 16.13 7.47
N GLU A 45 -14.87 16.91 8.45
CA GLU A 45 -13.82 16.51 9.39
C GLU A 45 -14.26 15.37 10.34
N GLU A 46 -15.49 15.42 10.87
CA GLU A 46 -16.02 14.35 11.71
C GLU A 46 -16.04 13.02 10.95
N PHE A 47 -16.39 13.09 9.67
CA PHE A 47 -16.43 11.91 8.83
C PHE A 47 -15.05 11.40 8.46
N ALA A 48 -14.11 12.27 8.09
CA ALA A 48 -12.72 11.90 7.87
C ALA A 48 -12.15 11.19 9.11
N ARG A 49 -12.36 11.75 10.32
CA ARG A 49 -11.94 11.10 11.58
C ARG A 49 -12.62 9.75 11.78
N ALA A 50 -13.92 9.67 11.55
CA ALA A 50 -14.67 8.42 11.69
C ALA A 50 -14.27 7.35 10.68
N LEU A 51 -13.92 7.75 9.45
CA LEU A 51 -13.43 6.90 8.38
C LEU A 51 -12.04 6.34 8.73
N THR A 52 -11.12 7.18 9.18
CA THR A 52 -9.81 6.75 9.69
C THR A 52 -9.96 5.79 10.87
N ALA A 53 -10.88 6.07 11.80
CA ALA A 53 -11.15 5.18 12.93
C ALA A 53 -11.74 3.82 12.50
N LEU A 54 -12.59 3.80 11.47
CA LEU A 54 -13.10 2.57 10.89
C LEU A 54 -11.96 1.69 10.35
N TRP A 55 -11.06 2.28 9.55
CA TRP A 55 -9.94 1.55 8.96
C TRP A 55 -8.93 1.08 9.99
N ALA A 56 -8.75 1.82 11.09
CA ALA A 56 -7.91 1.39 12.20
C ALA A 56 -8.43 0.11 12.90
N GLN A 57 -9.73 -0.20 12.77
CA GLN A 57 -10.38 -1.35 13.43
C GLN A 57 -10.70 -2.49 12.45
N ASP A 58 -10.79 -2.24 11.15
CA ASP A 58 -11.16 -3.25 10.15
C ASP A 58 -9.96 -4.13 9.77
N THR A 59 -9.94 -5.36 10.29
CA THR A 59 -8.86 -6.33 10.05
C THR A 59 -8.70 -6.71 8.58
N ARG A 60 -9.75 -6.60 7.76
CA ARG A 60 -9.67 -6.86 6.30
C ARG A 60 -8.75 -5.88 5.60
N PHE A 61 -8.56 -4.70 6.18
CA PHE A 61 -7.71 -3.63 5.65
C PHE A 61 -6.47 -3.37 6.52
N GLY A 62 -6.08 -4.33 7.35
CA GLY A 62 -4.89 -4.22 8.21
C GLY A 62 -5.09 -3.46 9.52
N GLY A 63 -6.35 -3.17 9.90
CA GLY A 63 -6.71 -2.62 11.20
C GLY A 63 -6.50 -3.62 12.35
N ASP A 64 -6.37 -3.09 13.57
CA ASP A 64 -6.21 -3.85 14.81
C ASP A 64 -7.21 -3.34 15.86
N PRO A 65 -8.32 -4.08 16.12
CA PRO A 65 -9.32 -3.71 17.13
C PRO A 65 -8.76 -3.52 18.54
N GLY A 66 -7.59 -4.11 18.84
CA GLY A 66 -6.92 -4.02 20.15
C GLY A 66 -6.03 -2.80 20.32
N ARG A 67 -5.67 -2.09 19.24
CA ARG A 67 -5.00 -0.79 19.31
C ARG A 67 -6.07 0.29 19.51
N GLY A 68 -6.21 0.77 20.75
CA GLY A 68 -6.97 1.99 21.02
C GLY A 68 -6.57 3.10 20.04
N ALA A 69 -7.54 3.85 19.53
CA ALA A 69 -7.28 4.98 18.63
C ALA A 69 -6.33 5.95 19.35
N GLY A 70 -5.05 5.91 19.01
CA GLY A 70 -4.08 6.89 19.51
C GLY A 70 -4.56 8.29 19.11
N PRO A 71 -4.22 9.33 19.89
CA PRO A 71 -4.68 10.67 19.59
C PRO A 71 -4.25 11.04 18.16
N VAL A 72 -5.25 11.24 17.29
CA VAL A 72 -5.07 11.94 16.01
C VAL A 72 -5.00 13.42 16.38
N SER A 73 -3.84 13.86 16.88
CA SER A 73 -3.61 15.27 17.16
C SER A 73 -3.14 15.99 15.89
N GLY A 74 -3.84 17.07 15.55
CA GLY A 74 -3.35 18.12 14.67
C GLY A 74 -3.78 18.01 13.22
N THR A 75 -4.78 18.82 12.89
CA THR A 75 -5.16 19.34 11.56
C THR A 75 -3.96 19.48 10.62
N ALA A 76 -4.04 18.84 9.45
CA ALA A 76 -3.10 19.00 8.33
C ALA A 76 -3.20 20.37 7.62
N GLY A 77 -3.62 21.43 8.32
CA GLY A 77 -4.14 22.65 7.67
C GLY A 77 -3.46 23.99 8.03
N ALA A 78 -2.36 24.03 8.80
CA ALA A 78 -1.76 25.33 9.15
C ALA A 78 -0.23 25.38 9.27
N ASP A 79 0.46 24.26 9.57
CA ASP A 79 1.90 24.33 9.87
C ASP A 79 2.82 23.96 8.69
N ALA A 80 2.27 23.70 7.50
CA ALA A 80 3.07 23.39 6.29
C ALA A 80 3.73 24.63 5.65
N ALA A 81 3.34 25.85 6.04
CA ALA A 81 3.87 27.10 5.48
C ALA A 81 5.08 27.68 6.25
N GLY A 82 5.54 27.00 7.31
CA GLY A 82 6.41 27.59 8.33
C GLY A 82 7.84 27.09 8.39
N ALA A 83 8.45 26.60 7.31
CA ALA A 83 9.91 26.41 7.24
C ALA A 83 10.36 26.04 5.82
N VAL A 84 10.80 27.02 5.03
CA VAL A 84 12.05 27.08 4.24
C VAL A 84 11.92 28.36 3.40
N ALA A 85 12.34 29.49 3.98
CA ALA A 85 12.55 30.72 3.25
C ALA A 85 14.04 30.83 2.86
N GLY A 86 14.29 31.12 1.57
CA GLY A 86 15.60 31.47 1.01
C GLY A 86 16.33 30.28 0.38
N THR A 87 16.90 30.32 -0.83
CA THR A 87 17.28 31.42 -1.73
C THR A 87 17.39 30.88 -3.17
N THR A 88 17.09 31.75 -4.13
CA THR A 88 17.15 31.55 -5.58
C THR A 88 18.56 31.75 -6.13
N ALA A 89 19.00 30.85 -7.02
CA ALA A 89 19.94 31.06 -8.14
C ALA A 89 20.24 29.66 -8.73
N GLY A 90 20.42 29.36 -10.00
CA GLY A 90 20.60 30.10 -11.25
C GLY A 90 21.01 29.04 -12.29
N ALA A 91 20.50 29.16 -13.51
CA ALA A 91 20.60 28.17 -14.58
C ALA A 91 22.02 27.89 -15.11
N ALA A 92 22.27 26.67 -15.63
CA ALA A 92 23.09 26.41 -16.82
C ALA A 92 22.97 24.94 -17.31
N ALA A 93 22.51 24.76 -18.54
CA ALA A 93 22.86 23.63 -19.42
C ALA A 93 24.21 23.97 -20.13
N PRO A 94 25.02 23.03 -20.67
CA PRO A 94 24.69 22.15 -21.81
C PRO A 94 25.26 20.71 -21.65
N GLY A 95 24.93 19.70 -22.46
CA GLY A 95 25.34 19.53 -23.86
C GLY A 95 25.44 18.02 -24.19
N ALA A 96 25.25 17.68 -25.46
CA ALA A 96 24.91 16.37 -25.99
C ALA A 96 26.10 15.45 -26.38
N ALA A 97 25.73 14.24 -26.84
CA ALA A 97 26.48 13.23 -27.64
C ALA A 97 27.30 12.19 -26.84
N ALA A 98 27.50 10.93 -27.24
CA ALA A 98 26.93 10.01 -28.23
C ALA A 98 27.63 8.64 -28.03
N GLY A 99 27.08 7.55 -28.58
CA GLY A 99 27.80 6.28 -28.87
C GLY A 99 27.64 5.17 -27.81
N ALA A 100 26.73 4.21 -27.99
CA ALA A 100 26.91 2.96 -28.74
C ALA A 100 27.78 1.91 -28.01
N THR A 101 27.16 0.82 -27.56
CA THR A 101 27.31 -0.56 -28.08
C THR A 101 26.77 -1.60 -27.08
N ALA A 102 25.80 -2.39 -27.52
CA ALA A 102 25.51 -3.74 -27.01
C ALA A 102 26.60 -4.71 -27.56
N PRO A 103 26.84 -5.93 -27.01
CA PRO A 103 25.82 -6.99 -26.90
C PRO A 103 25.97 -7.92 -25.68
N GLY A 104 25.05 -8.88 -25.52
CA GLY A 104 25.33 -10.12 -24.79
C GLY A 104 24.19 -10.65 -23.93
N ALA A 105 23.23 -11.33 -24.56
CA ALA A 105 22.24 -12.16 -23.91
C ALA A 105 22.90 -13.42 -23.31
N VAL A 106 22.53 -13.79 -22.07
CA VAL A 106 22.60 -15.18 -21.58
C VAL A 106 21.48 -15.44 -20.59
N ASP A 107 20.99 -16.68 -20.63
CA ASP A 107 19.69 -17.20 -20.24
C ASP A 107 19.27 -17.08 -18.78
N GLY A 108 17.96 -16.87 -18.64
CA GLY A 108 17.24 -16.90 -17.38
C GLY A 108 16.78 -18.31 -16.99
N THR A 109 16.86 -18.59 -15.70
CA THR A 109 15.97 -19.53 -15.01
C THR A 109 15.41 -18.84 -13.77
N PRO A 110 14.08 -18.85 -13.55
CA PRO A 110 13.46 -18.10 -12.48
C PRO A 110 13.55 -18.88 -11.16
N VAL A 111 14.25 -18.33 -10.17
CA VAL A 111 14.14 -18.81 -8.79
C VAL A 111 12.91 -18.16 -8.17
N THR A 112 11.83 -18.93 -8.14
CA THR A 112 10.58 -18.63 -7.44
C THR A 112 10.83 -18.54 -5.94
N GLY A 113 10.89 -17.31 -5.40
CA GLY A 113 10.89 -17.07 -3.96
C GLY A 113 9.51 -17.32 -3.38
N THR A 114 9.25 -18.53 -2.91
CA THR A 114 8.11 -18.86 -2.06
C THR A 114 8.24 -18.15 -0.72
N ALA A 115 7.39 -17.15 -0.48
CA ALA A 115 7.13 -16.61 0.84
C ALA A 115 6.52 -17.73 1.72
N ALA A 116 7.37 -18.37 2.51
CA ALA A 116 6.92 -19.31 3.53
C ALA A 116 6.32 -18.50 4.69
N ALA A 117 5.00 -18.58 4.80
CA ALA A 117 4.20 -18.12 5.92
C ALA A 117 4.73 -18.71 7.23
N ASN A 118 5.29 -17.87 8.10
CA ASN A 118 5.45 -18.19 9.51
C ASN A 118 4.27 -17.60 10.28
N GLY A 119 3.51 -18.47 10.92
CA GLY A 119 2.26 -18.16 11.60
C GLY A 119 2.43 -17.12 12.71
N ALA A 120 2.05 -15.89 12.41
CA ALA A 120 1.56 -14.93 13.39
C ALA A 120 0.08 -15.25 13.65
N GLY A 121 -0.16 -16.26 14.50
CA GLY A 121 -1.48 -16.72 14.89
C GLY A 121 -1.62 -16.77 16.40
N ALA A 122 -1.60 -15.62 17.05
CA ALA A 122 -2.13 -15.47 18.40
C ALA A 122 -2.79 -14.09 18.50
N GLY A 123 -4.12 -14.07 18.56
CA GLY A 123 -4.87 -12.86 18.89
C GLY A 123 -4.45 -12.29 20.25
N PRO A 124 -4.91 -11.08 20.63
CA PRO A 124 -4.45 -10.41 21.85
C PRO A 124 -5.07 -11.06 23.08
N ALA A 125 -4.62 -12.27 23.41
CA ALA A 125 -4.82 -12.88 24.71
C ALA A 125 -3.90 -12.18 25.71
N ALA A 126 -4.39 -11.96 26.93
CA ALA A 126 -3.75 -11.27 28.04
C ALA A 126 -2.50 -12.02 28.57
N GLY A 127 -1.46 -12.16 27.74
CA GLY A 127 -0.19 -12.77 28.12
C GLY A 127 0.76 -11.82 28.86
N PRO A 128 1.82 -12.35 29.49
CA PRO A 128 2.81 -11.57 30.23
C PRO A 128 3.45 -10.44 29.41
N ALA A 129 3.73 -10.69 28.12
CA ALA A 129 4.29 -9.70 27.21
C ALA A 129 3.36 -8.51 26.97
N ALA A 130 2.05 -8.75 26.80
CA ALA A 130 1.07 -7.69 26.60
C ALA A 130 0.90 -6.82 27.85
N ALA A 131 0.93 -7.44 29.04
CA ALA A 131 0.93 -6.71 30.31
C ALA A 131 2.20 -5.85 30.48
N ALA A 132 3.37 -6.39 30.12
CA ALA A 132 4.63 -5.66 30.16
C ALA A 132 4.65 -4.46 29.19
N LEU A 133 4.13 -4.63 27.96
CA LEU A 133 3.99 -3.53 27.00
C LEU A 133 3.04 -2.44 27.50
N ARG A 134 1.92 -2.80 28.14
CA ARG A 134 1.03 -1.81 28.78
C ARG A 134 1.71 -1.03 29.90
N ALA A 135 2.53 -1.71 30.71
CA ALA A 135 3.32 -1.04 31.76
C ALA A 135 4.32 -0.04 31.16
N LEU A 136 5.00 -0.40 30.06
CA LEU A 136 5.86 0.53 29.33
C LEU A 136 5.10 1.72 28.75
N ALA A 137 3.92 1.47 28.17
CA ALA A 137 3.10 2.52 27.54
C ALA A 137 2.60 3.56 28.56
N ALA A 138 2.45 3.19 29.83
CA ALA A 138 2.08 4.09 30.91
C ALA A 138 3.20 5.04 31.36
N LEU A 139 4.43 4.82 30.91
CA LEU A 139 5.61 5.61 31.28
C LEU A 139 6.05 6.55 30.15
N PRO A 140 6.64 7.72 30.50
CA PRO A 140 7.30 8.57 29.52
C PRO A 140 8.54 7.85 28.93
N PRO A 141 8.92 8.14 27.66
CA PRO A 141 10.03 7.44 26.99
C PRO A 141 11.31 7.33 27.81
N ARG A 142 11.75 8.41 28.48
CA ARG A 142 12.95 8.41 29.34
C ARG A 142 12.95 7.41 30.49
N GLN A 143 11.77 7.03 30.98
CA GLN A 143 11.65 6.08 32.11
C GLN A 143 11.50 4.62 31.64
N ARG A 144 11.21 4.40 30.35
CA ARG A 144 10.99 3.07 29.78
C ARG A 144 12.22 2.16 29.81
N PRO A 145 13.48 2.63 29.63
CA PRO A 145 14.64 1.74 29.69
C PRO A 145 14.74 0.97 31.01
N ALA A 146 14.51 1.65 32.14
CA ALA A 146 14.57 1.01 33.45
C ALA A 146 13.45 -0.03 33.65
N GLU A 147 12.23 0.27 33.18
CA GLU A 147 11.10 -0.68 33.25
C GLU A 147 11.29 -1.85 32.27
N LEU A 148 11.84 -1.58 31.08
CA LEU A 148 12.18 -2.58 30.09
C LEU A 148 13.19 -3.56 30.67
N GLN A 149 14.25 -3.06 31.31
CA GLN A 149 15.25 -3.90 31.96
C GLN A 149 14.62 -4.80 33.03
N ARG A 150 13.75 -4.26 33.90
CA ARG A 150 13.02 -5.05 34.91
C ARG A 150 12.14 -6.15 34.29
N ARG A 151 11.54 -5.87 33.14
CA ARG A 151 10.59 -6.77 32.45
C ARG A 151 11.20 -7.48 31.25
N PHE A 152 12.51 -7.49 31.10
CA PHE A 152 13.18 -8.03 29.91
C PHE A 152 12.77 -9.48 29.61
N GLY A 153 12.63 -10.29 30.66
CA GLY A 153 12.16 -11.68 30.57
C GLY A 153 10.68 -11.86 30.16
N GLN A 154 9.87 -10.80 30.21
CA GLN A 154 8.46 -10.82 29.77
C GLN A 154 8.33 -10.27 28.34
N LEU A 155 9.22 -9.34 27.94
CA LEU A 155 9.16 -8.61 26.68
C LEU A 155 9.89 -9.30 25.53
N VAL A 156 11.04 -9.93 25.82
CA VAL A 156 11.90 -10.55 24.80
C VAL A 156 11.71 -12.06 24.83
N PRO A 157 11.43 -12.75 23.70
CA PRO A 157 11.23 -14.20 23.69
C PRO A 157 12.43 -14.99 24.24
N ALA A 158 12.16 -16.12 24.90
CA ALA A 158 13.20 -16.98 25.46
C ALA A 158 14.30 -17.39 24.45
N PRO A 159 14.00 -17.77 23.19
CA PRO A 159 15.03 -18.09 22.21
C PRO A 159 16.00 -16.93 21.94
N VAL A 160 15.49 -15.70 21.86
CA VAL A 160 16.29 -14.50 21.63
C VAL A 160 17.21 -14.24 22.83
N ARG A 161 16.68 -14.34 24.05
CA ARG A 161 17.49 -14.20 25.28
C ARG A 161 18.57 -15.27 25.39
N GLU A 162 18.26 -16.51 25.02
CA GLU A 162 19.22 -17.63 25.03
C GLU A 162 20.37 -17.40 24.03
N ILE A 163 20.09 -16.82 22.87
CA ILE A 163 21.12 -16.44 21.89
C ILE A 163 22.05 -15.38 22.48
N LEU A 164 21.49 -14.30 23.03
CA LEU A 164 22.25 -13.22 23.66
C LEU A 164 23.14 -13.74 24.79
N GLN A 165 22.56 -14.52 25.71
CA GLN A 165 23.27 -15.10 26.85
C GLN A 165 24.39 -16.05 26.41
N ARG A 166 24.13 -16.91 25.42
CA ARG A 166 25.13 -17.87 24.96
C ARG A 166 26.32 -17.17 24.31
N LEU A 167 26.08 -16.16 23.48
CA LEU A 167 27.16 -15.39 22.85
C LEU A 167 28.00 -14.67 23.92
N ASP A 168 27.35 -14.03 24.89
CA ASP A 168 28.01 -13.31 25.97
C ASP A 168 28.85 -14.25 26.87
N GLN A 169 28.33 -15.42 27.22
CA GLN A 169 29.05 -16.46 27.99
C GLN A 169 30.33 -16.96 27.28
N HIS A 170 30.40 -16.86 25.96
CA HIS A 170 31.59 -17.23 25.17
C HIS A 170 32.50 -16.03 24.89
N GLY A 171 32.29 -14.89 25.57
CA GLY A 171 33.13 -13.70 25.46
C GLY A 171 32.80 -12.80 24.26
N TYR A 172 31.67 -13.03 23.58
CA TYR A 172 31.24 -12.20 22.47
C TYR A 172 30.12 -11.27 22.93
N GLY A 173 30.41 -9.96 22.99
CA GLY A 173 29.37 -8.95 23.24
C GLY A 173 28.22 -9.14 22.25
N ALA A 174 26.98 -9.20 22.75
CA ALA A 174 25.79 -9.48 21.96
C ALA A 174 24.63 -8.60 22.42
N PHE A 175 23.96 -7.97 21.46
CA PHE A 175 22.94 -6.97 21.75
C PHE A 175 21.77 -7.09 20.77
N LEU A 176 20.56 -6.84 21.25
CA LEU A 176 19.46 -6.48 20.38
C LEU A 176 19.70 -5.11 19.79
N VAL A 177 19.37 -4.91 18.52
CA VAL A 177 19.63 -3.65 17.81
C VAL A 177 18.49 -3.31 16.84
N GLY A 178 18.47 -2.08 16.33
CA GLY A 178 17.59 -1.72 15.22
C GLY A 178 16.12 -1.57 15.61
N GLY A 179 15.24 -2.04 14.73
CA GLY A 179 13.80 -1.80 14.83
C GLY A 179 13.16 -2.41 16.08
N CYS A 180 13.67 -3.55 16.56
CA CYS A 180 13.11 -4.22 17.75
C CYS A 180 13.34 -3.41 19.02
N VAL A 181 14.52 -2.78 19.18
CA VAL A 181 14.83 -1.91 20.33
C VAL A 181 13.95 -0.67 20.30
N ARG A 182 13.85 -0.01 19.15
CA ARG A 182 12.95 1.14 18.95
C ARG A 182 11.51 0.79 19.30
N ASP A 183 10.99 -0.31 18.76
CA ASP A 183 9.59 -0.69 18.95
C ASP A 183 9.30 -1.01 20.43
N LEU A 184 10.21 -1.71 21.13
CA LEU A 184 10.10 -1.93 22.58
C LEU A 184 10.09 -0.61 23.38
N LEU A 185 11.00 0.32 23.08
CA LEU A 185 11.03 1.65 23.72
C LEU A 185 9.80 2.49 23.38
N MET A 186 9.14 2.23 22.24
CA MET A 186 7.84 2.81 21.89
C MET A 186 6.65 2.05 22.50
N ALA A 187 6.89 1.05 23.35
CA ALA A 187 5.88 0.17 23.93
C ALA A 187 5.03 -0.57 22.87
N ARG A 188 5.66 -0.96 21.76
CA ARG A 188 5.06 -1.72 20.66
C ARG A 188 5.72 -3.10 20.56
N PRO A 189 4.97 -4.14 20.15
CA PRO A 189 5.57 -5.44 19.90
C PRO A 189 6.50 -5.38 18.67
N PRO A 190 7.75 -5.85 18.78
CA PRO A 190 8.62 -6.04 17.62
C PRO A 190 8.03 -7.05 16.64
N LYS A 191 8.25 -6.83 15.34
CA LYS A 191 7.89 -7.79 14.29
C LYS A 191 8.96 -8.87 14.14
N ASP A 192 10.20 -8.43 14.13
CA ASP A 192 11.40 -9.23 13.88
C ASP A 192 12.43 -8.95 15.00
N TRP A 193 13.38 -9.87 15.16
CA TRP A 193 14.41 -9.79 16.20
C TRP A 193 15.81 -9.85 15.58
N ASP A 194 16.53 -8.73 15.70
CA ASP A 194 17.90 -8.58 15.23
C ASP A 194 18.87 -8.56 16.42
N VAL A 195 19.89 -9.40 16.35
CA VAL A 195 21.01 -9.45 17.29
C VAL A 195 22.27 -9.03 16.55
N ALA A 196 23.00 -8.05 17.08
CA ALA A 196 24.35 -7.73 16.65
C ALA A 196 25.37 -8.30 17.66
N THR A 197 26.48 -8.84 17.18
CA THR A 197 27.48 -9.47 18.04
C THR A 197 28.92 -9.29 17.59
N ALA A 198 29.86 -9.33 18.53
CA ALA A 198 31.29 -9.39 18.26
C ALA A 198 31.74 -10.75 17.67
N ALA A 199 30.90 -11.78 17.72
CA ALA A 199 31.18 -13.08 17.12
C ALA A 199 31.13 -13.03 15.60
N ARG A 200 32.14 -13.59 14.93
CA ARG A 200 32.18 -13.79 13.48
C ARG A 200 31.16 -14.85 13.03
N PRO A 201 30.76 -14.87 11.75
CA PRO A 201 29.75 -15.81 11.26
C PRO A 201 30.09 -17.28 11.57
N ASP A 202 31.35 -17.68 11.43
CA ASP A 202 31.79 -19.05 11.75
C ASP A 202 31.82 -19.35 13.25
N GLU A 203 32.00 -18.35 14.11
CA GLU A 203 31.86 -18.49 15.57
C GLU A 203 30.39 -18.69 15.93
N VAL A 204 29.48 -17.89 15.35
CA VAL A 204 28.03 -18.05 15.52
C VAL A 204 27.58 -19.45 15.07
N ARG A 205 28.03 -19.92 13.90
CA ARG A 205 27.69 -21.27 13.39
C ARG A 205 28.22 -22.40 14.27
N ARG A 206 29.36 -22.21 14.93
CA ARG A 206 29.90 -23.19 15.90
C ARG A 206 29.06 -23.23 17.19
N LEU A 207 28.56 -22.09 17.65
CA LEU A 207 27.76 -21.99 18.89
C LEU A 207 26.29 -22.44 18.71
N PHE A 208 25.78 -22.39 17.48
CA PHE A 208 24.39 -22.70 17.16
C PHE A 208 24.30 -23.75 16.04
N PRO A 209 23.87 -25.00 16.35
CA PRO A 209 23.87 -26.09 15.37
C PRO A 209 22.82 -25.94 14.26
N ARG A 210 21.76 -25.15 14.50
CA ARG A 210 20.71 -24.86 13.51
C ARG A 210 20.84 -23.42 13.02
N THR A 211 21.64 -23.23 11.99
CA THR A 211 21.86 -21.93 11.34
C THR A 211 21.52 -22.00 9.85
N ILE A 212 21.05 -20.89 9.30
CA ILE A 212 20.87 -20.69 7.87
C ILE A 212 21.86 -19.60 7.45
N PRO A 213 22.72 -19.86 6.45
CA PRO A 213 23.72 -18.90 5.97
C PRO A 213 23.04 -17.80 5.15
N THR A 214 22.37 -16.88 5.81
CA THR A 214 21.66 -15.74 5.21
C THR A 214 22.58 -14.52 5.13
N GLY A 215 23.07 -14.19 3.94
CA GLY A 215 23.90 -12.99 3.77
C GLY A 215 25.25 -13.06 4.51
N ILE A 216 25.90 -14.23 4.47
CA ILE A 216 27.24 -14.44 5.07
C ILE A 216 28.25 -13.42 4.58
N GLU A 217 28.16 -13.00 3.31
CA GLU A 217 29.01 -11.96 2.70
C GLU A 217 28.91 -10.62 3.44
N HIS A 218 27.80 -10.37 4.13
CA HIS A 218 27.56 -9.20 4.97
C HIS A 218 27.70 -9.50 6.48
N GLY A 219 28.13 -10.70 6.84
CA GLY A 219 28.32 -11.11 8.23
C GLY A 219 27.04 -11.48 8.98
N THR A 220 25.96 -11.79 8.27
CA THR A 220 24.68 -12.20 8.88
C THR A 220 24.53 -13.72 8.84
N VAL A 221 23.95 -14.28 9.91
CA VAL A 221 23.57 -15.68 10.05
C VAL A 221 22.21 -15.74 10.74
N THR A 222 21.23 -16.42 10.14
CA THR A 222 19.95 -16.66 10.83
C THR A 222 20.08 -17.87 11.74
N VAL A 223 19.93 -17.67 13.05
CA VAL A 223 19.91 -18.72 14.05
C VAL A 223 18.47 -19.18 14.26
N ARG A 224 18.20 -20.49 14.14
CA ARG A 224 16.88 -21.06 14.38
C ARG A 224 16.83 -21.82 15.71
N LEU A 225 16.15 -21.25 16.70
CA LEU A 225 16.05 -21.80 18.04
C LEU A 225 14.58 -21.91 18.47
N ARG A 226 14.15 -23.11 18.90
CA ARG A 226 12.76 -23.43 19.29
C ARG A 226 11.70 -22.96 18.29
N GLY A 227 11.98 -23.13 17.00
CA GLY A 227 11.07 -22.75 15.91
C GLY A 227 11.07 -21.26 15.55
N MET A 228 11.80 -20.42 16.30
CA MET A 228 11.97 -18.99 16.00
C MET A 228 13.27 -18.77 15.22
N SER A 229 13.22 -17.92 14.20
CA SER A 229 14.39 -17.43 13.47
C SER A 229 14.78 -16.06 14.00
N VAL A 230 16.08 -15.88 14.27
CA VAL A 230 16.67 -14.63 14.76
C VAL A 230 17.85 -14.29 13.86
N GLU A 231 17.91 -13.06 13.36
CA GLU A 231 19.05 -12.61 12.56
C GLU A 231 20.19 -12.22 13.48
N VAL A 232 21.34 -12.89 13.34
CA VAL A 232 22.55 -12.59 14.11
C VAL A 232 23.59 -12.03 13.16
N THR A 233 23.95 -10.76 13.33
CA THR A 233 24.89 -10.04 12.46
C THR A 233 26.15 -9.68 13.23
N THR A 234 27.32 -9.99 12.66
CA THR A 234 28.60 -9.58 13.23
C THR A 234 28.77 -8.07 13.14
N PHE A 235 29.29 -7.43 14.20
CA PHE A 235 29.63 -6.01 14.15
C PHE A 235 30.59 -5.73 13.01
N ARG A 236 30.33 -4.64 12.29
CA ARG A 236 31.14 -4.27 11.15
C ARG A 236 31.30 -2.77 11.02
N GLN A 237 32.42 -2.37 10.46
CA GLN A 237 32.67 -1.05 9.91
C GLN A 237 32.58 -1.15 8.39
N GLU A 238 32.06 -0.10 7.79
CA GLU A 238 31.82 0.00 6.36
C GLU A 238 32.60 1.19 5.84
N ALA A 239 33.34 1.01 4.74
CA ALA A 239 34.17 2.04 4.15
C ALA A 239 34.11 2.01 2.63
N GLY A 240 34.10 3.21 2.03
CA GLY A 240 33.95 3.41 0.59
C GLY A 240 32.54 3.05 0.11
N TYR A 241 31.96 3.86 -0.79
CA TYR A 241 30.64 3.61 -1.36
C TYR A 241 30.64 4.11 -2.81
N SER A 242 31.26 3.34 -3.70
CA SER A 242 31.43 3.74 -5.10
C SER A 242 30.12 3.75 -5.91
N ASP A 243 29.11 2.96 -5.49
CA ASP A 243 27.82 2.81 -6.20
C ASP A 243 26.61 3.45 -5.47
N HIS A 244 26.86 4.23 -4.41
CA HIS A 244 25.82 4.81 -3.55
C HIS A 244 24.85 3.78 -2.94
N ARG A 245 25.35 2.56 -2.66
CA ARG A 245 24.55 1.49 -2.04
C ARG A 245 25.38 0.54 -1.19
N HIS A 246 26.42 -0.06 -1.77
CA HIS A 246 27.21 -1.10 -1.14
C HIS A 246 28.54 -0.54 -0.67
N PRO A 247 28.96 -0.90 0.56
CA PRO A 247 30.29 -0.55 1.00
C PRO A 247 31.33 -1.27 0.14
N ASP A 248 32.36 -0.55 -0.30
CA ASP A 248 33.48 -1.11 -1.05
C ASP A 248 34.27 -2.10 -0.18
N ARG A 249 34.28 -1.88 1.14
CA ARG A 249 34.92 -2.74 2.13
C ARG A 249 34.08 -2.88 3.40
N VAL A 250 34.01 -4.12 3.90
CA VAL A 250 33.39 -4.46 5.18
C VAL A 250 34.44 -5.07 6.09
N GLU A 251 34.66 -4.46 7.26
CA GLU A 251 35.62 -4.94 8.24
C GLU A 251 34.90 -5.30 9.54
N PHE A 252 35.05 -6.55 9.98
CA PHE A 252 34.45 -6.99 11.24
C PHE A 252 35.17 -6.36 12.43
N THR A 253 34.40 -5.75 13.32
CA THR A 253 34.91 -5.10 14.53
C THR A 253 34.37 -5.80 15.78
N ARG A 254 34.91 -5.44 16.95
CA ARG A 254 34.35 -5.82 18.25
C ARG A 254 33.71 -4.64 18.98
N ASP A 255 33.78 -3.45 18.39
CA ASP A 255 33.21 -2.23 18.95
C ASP A 255 31.73 -2.07 18.55
N LEU A 256 30.85 -2.09 19.55
CA LEU A 256 29.42 -1.83 19.36
C LEU A 256 29.17 -0.42 18.80
N ARG A 257 29.91 0.59 19.28
CA ARG A 257 29.68 1.97 18.86
C ARG A 257 29.87 2.13 17.37
N ALA A 258 30.94 1.55 16.83
CA ALA A 258 31.22 1.54 15.40
C ALA A 258 30.09 0.86 14.57
N ASP A 259 29.46 -0.23 15.06
CA ASP A 259 28.30 -0.83 14.37
C ASP A 259 27.04 0.06 14.43
N LEU A 260 26.86 0.82 15.50
CA LEU A 260 25.74 1.75 15.62
C LEU A 260 25.95 2.99 14.74
N GLU A 261 27.18 3.48 14.57
CA GLU A 261 27.53 4.69 13.82
C GLU A 261 27.31 4.59 12.29
N ARG A 262 27.32 3.37 11.74
CA ARG A 262 27.01 3.11 10.32
C ARG A 262 25.52 3.05 9.99
N ARG A 263 24.64 3.09 10.99
CA ARG A 263 23.19 2.98 10.81
C ARG A 263 22.62 4.28 10.24
N ASP A 264 21.40 4.18 9.73
CA ASP A 264 20.73 5.30 9.06
C ASP A 264 20.25 6.37 10.05
N LEU A 265 19.53 5.97 11.10
CA LEU A 265 18.81 6.87 12.01
C LEU A 265 19.17 6.59 13.47
N THR A 266 19.29 7.65 14.28
CA THR A 266 19.59 7.56 15.72
C THR A 266 18.61 6.66 16.47
N ILE A 267 17.31 6.79 16.16
CA ILE A 267 16.24 5.97 16.74
C ILE A 267 16.33 4.47 16.39
N ASN A 268 17.15 4.09 15.41
CA ASN A 268 17.46 2.70 15.04
C ASN A 268 18.89 2.30 15.44
N ALA A 269 19.65 3.21 16.05
CA ALA A 269 21.05 3.06 16.42
C ALA A 269 21.23 2.97 17.94
N MET A 270 20.36 2.19 18.58
CA MET A 270 20.39 1.84 20.00
C MET A 270 20.52 0.33 20.16
N ALA A 271 21.03 -0.11 21.32
CA ALA A 271 21.23 -1.51 21.61
C ALA A 271 20.77 -1.93 23.02
N LEU A 272 20.29 -3.16 23.18
CA LEU A 272 19.96 -3.75 24.49
C LEU A 272 20.82 -5.00 24.72
N ASP A 273 21.50 -5.09 25.86
CA ASP A 273 22.26 -6.29 26.20
C ASP A 273 21.39 -7.44 26.73
N HIS A 274 22.02 -8.56 27.10
CA HIS A 274 21.33 -9.76 27.57
C HIS A 274 20.62 -9.58 28.94
N GLN A 275 20.92 -8.50 29.68
CA GLN A 275 20.20 -8.10 30.89
C GLN A 275 19.13 -7.02 30.61
N GLY A 276 18.98 -6.57 29.37
CA GLY A 276 18.06 -5.51 28.98
C GLY A 276 18.52 -4.11 29.33
N ARG A 277 19.82 -3.88 29.58
CA ARG A 277 20.37 -2.53 29.74
C ARG A 277 20.48 -1.86 28.37
N LEU A 278 20.06 -0.59 28.32
CA LEU A 278 20.13 0.23 27.10
C LEU A 278 21.53 0.81 26.92
N HIS A 279 22.05 0.67 25.71
CA HIS A 279 23.25 1.30 25.21
C HIS A 279 22.84 2.25 24.07
N ASP A 280 22.94 3.55 24.31
CA ASP A 280 22.55 4.60 23.36
C ASP A 280 23.63 5.69 23.27
N PRO A 281 24.74 5.42 22.56
CA PRO A 281 25.83 6.38 22.41
C PRO A 281 25.52 7.55 21.45
N LEU A 282 24.36 7.52 20.77
CA LEU A 282 24.01 8.42 19.66
C LEU A 282 22.74 9.26 19.93
N GLY A 283 22.13 9.13 21.11
CA GLY A 283 21.00 9.95 21.54
C GLY A 283 19.66 9.56 20.90
N GLY A 284 19.50 8.30 20.48
CA GLY A 284 18.26 7.78 19.91
C GLY A 284 17.06 7.85 20.85
N LEU A 285 17.26 7.73 22.17
CA LEU A 285 16.21 7.83 23.17
C LEU A 285 15.67 9.26 23.29
N ASP A 286 16.56 10.26 23.24
CA ASP A 286 16.16 11.67 23.26
C ASP A 286 15.39 12.04 21.99
N ASP A 287 15.82 11.55 20.82
CA ASP A 287 15.09 11.76 19.56
C ASP A 287 13.72 11.05 19.57
N LEU A 288 13.61 9.86 20.17
CA LEU A 288 12.32 9.19 20.37
C LEU A 288 11.36 9.99 21.25
N GLU A 289 11.88 10.63 22.30
CA GLU A 289 11.08 11.47 23.21
C GLU A 289 10.63 12.77 22.56
N GLN A 290 11.51 13.41 21.79
CA GLN A 290 11.22 14.65 21.07
C GLN A 290 10.40 14.44 19.79
N GLY A 291 10.23 13.19 19.36
CA GLY A 291 9.54 12.85 18.12
C GLY A 291 10.31 13.31 16.89
N LEU A 292 11.61 13.04 16.86
CA LEU A 292 12.53 13.44 15.78
C LEU A 292 13.02 12.22 14.98
N VAL A 293 13.14 12.42 13.67
CA VAL A 293 13.88 11.55 12.75
C VAL A 293 15.18 12.25 12.40
N ARG A 294 16.31 11.73 12.92
CA ARG A 294 17.65 12.29 12.75
C ARG A 294 18.58 11.23 12.15
N ALA A 295 19.39 11.62 11.16
CA ALA A 295 20.44 10.77 10.64
C ALA A 295 21.58 10.60 11.67
N VAL A 296 22.24 9.45 11.66
CA VAL A 296 23.43 9.23 12.49
C VAL A 296 24.63 9.98 11.91
N GLY A 297 25.41 10.71 12.72
CA GLY A 297 26.59 11.41 12.24
C GLY A 297 26.27 12.57 11.30
N ASP A 298 26.99 12.69 10.18
CA ASP A 298 26.70 13.69 9.15
C ASP A 298 25.62 13.18 8.17
N PRO A 299 24.46 13.87 8.04
CA PRO A 299 23.38 13.40 7.19
C PRO A 299 23.74 13.32 5.70
N GLU A 300 24.58 14.22 5.17
CA GLU A 300 24.92 14.18 3.75
C GLU A 300 25.85 13.02 3.43
N GLU A 301 26.84 12.75 4.29
CA GLU A 301 27.67 11.55 4.18
C GLU A 301 26.79 10.31 4.20
N ARG A 302 25.86 10.20 5.15
CA ARG A 302 24.93 9.06 5.23
C ARG A 302 24.07 8.88 4.00
N PHE A 303 23.63 9.96 3.35
CA PHE A 303 22.85 9.87 2.10
C PHE A 303 23.72 9.55 0.88
N ARG A 304 24.99 9.96 0.86
CA ARG A 304 25.93 9.58 -0.20
C ARG A 304 26.34 8.10 -0.12
N GLU A 305 26.39 7.53 1.08
CA GLU A 305 26.65 6.10 1.29
C GLU A 305 25.52 5.23 0.71
N ASP A 306 24.26 5.51 1.08
CA ASP A 306 23.08 4.84 0.50
C ASP A 306 21.96 5.84 0.25
N ALA A 307 21.76 6.19 -1.03
CA ALA A 307 20.77 7.17 -1.43
C ALA A 307 19.32 6.73 -1.10
N LEU A 308 19.06 5.44 -0.85
CA LEU A 308 17.75 4.98 -0.38
C LEU A 308 17.38 5.58 0.98
N ARG A 309 18.37 5.95 1.80
CA ARG A 309 18.15 6.55 3.12
C ARG A 309 17.36 7.86 3.06
N LEU A 310 17.39 8.57 1.94
CA LEU A 310 16.54 9.73 1.68
C LEU A 310 15.05 9.37 1.83
N LEU A 311 14.61 8.30 1.17
CA LEU A 311 13.22 7.83 1.26
C LEU A 311 12.91 7.21 2.63
N ARG A 312 13.91 6.56 3.26
CA ARG A 312 13.74 5.99 4.61
C ARG A 312 13.43 7.06 5.64
N VAL A 313 14.13 8.21 5.62
CA VAL A 313 13.84 9.35 6.51
C VAL A 313 12.37 9.77 6.36
N VAL A 314 11.91 9.96 5.12
CA VAL A 314 10.53 10.37 4.85
C VAL A 314 9.52 9.32 5.30
N ARG A 315 9.77 8.04 5.00
CA ARG A 315 8.92 6.93 5.43
C ARG A 315 8.86 6.84 6.95
N PHE A 316 9.98 6.96 7.67
CA PHE A 316 10.00 6.92 9.12
C PHE A 316 9.27 8.11 9.74
N ALA A 317 9.44 9.31 9.19
CA ALA A 317 8.68 10.49 9.61
C ALA A 317 7.16 10.25 9.51
N ALA A 318 6.69 9.74 8.37
CA ALA A 318 5.29 9.41 8.14
C ALA A 318 4.78 8.23 8.99
N ARG A 319 5.61 7.19 9.17
CA ARG A 319 5.29 5.99 9.96
C ARG A 319 5.14 6.28 11.45
N LEU A 320 6.01 7.13 11.99
CA LEU A 320 6.06 7.44 13.41
C LEU A 320 5.24 8.70 13.76
N GLY A 321 4.93 9.54 12.76
CA GLY A 321 4.34 10.85 12.96
C GLY A 321 5.34 11.86 13.54
N TYR A 322 6.62 11.68 13.23
CA TYR A 322 7.75 12.44 13.78
C TYR A 322 8.20 13.52 12.79
N ARG A 323 8.77 14.60 13.33
CA ARG A 323 9.39 15.65 12.51
C ARG A 323 10.79 15.23 12.09
N VAL A 324 11.24 15.69 10.92
CA VAL A 324 12.64 15.51 10.51
C VAL A 324 13.49 16.56 11.22
N GLU A 325 14.62 16.14 11.80
CA GLU A 325 15.56 17.05 12.45
C GLU A 325 16.11 18.08 11.43
N PRO A 326 16.29 19.38 11.78
CA PRO A 326 16.58 20.43 10.79
C PRO A 326 17.80 20.19 9.90
N ARG A 327 18.93 19.71 10.45
CA ARG A 327 20.13 19.42 9.62
C ARG A 327 19.88 18.26 8.68
N THR A 328 19.20 17.22 9.15
CA THR A 328 18.78 16.05 8.36
C THR A 328 17.85 16.47 7.23
N GLY A 329 16.87 17.36 7.50
CA GLY A 329 15.94 17.88 6.50
C GLY A 329 16.63 18.74 5.43
N ALA A 330 17.57 19.60 5.84
CA ALA A 330 18.33 20.42 4.90
C ALA A 330 19.24 19.57 4.00
N ALA A 331 19.89 18.54 4.55
CA ALA A 331 20.67 17.59 3.77
C ALA A 331 19.81 16.77 2.81
N LEU A 332 18.59 16.39 3.24
CA LEU A 332 17.66 15.64 2.41
C LEU A 332 17.26 16.41 1.14
N ALA A 333 17.08 17.74 1.23
CA ALA A 333 16.86 18.60 0.06
C ALA A 333 18.10 18.70 -0.85
N ARG A 334 19.30 18.89 -0.28
CA ARG A 334 20.55 18.98 -1.06
C ARG A 334 20.92 17.67 -1.77
N CYS A 335 20.63 16.55 -1.13
CA CYS A 335 20.95 15.22 -1.63
C CYS A 335 19.83 14.58 -2.46
N ALA A 336 18.67 15.23 -2.61
CA ALA A 336 17.53 14.69 -3.37
C ALA A 336 17.88 14.16 -4.77
N PRO A 337 18.78 14.79 -5.57
CA PRO A 337 19.18 14.27 -6.87
C PRO A 337 19.82 12.88 -6.84
N LEU A 338 20.45 12.49 -5.72
CA LEU A 338 21.12 11.18 -5.57
C LEU A 338 20.14 10.01 -5.70
N ILE A 339 18.84 10.23 -5.49
CA ILE A 339 17.83 9.18 -5.59
C ILE A 339 17.79 8.53 -6.98
N ARG A 340 18.28 9.23 -8.02
CA ARG A 340 18.40 8.70 -9.40
C ARG A 340 19.36 7.51 -9.51
N HIS A 341 20.25 7.32 -8.53
CA HIS A 341 21.15 6.15 -8.47
C HIS A 341 20.48 4.93 -7.83
N VAL A 342 19.28 5.08 -7.27
CA VAL A 342 18.55 3.99 -6.62
C VAL A 342 17.66 3.28 -7.64
N SER A 343 17.72 1.95 -7.67
CA SER A 343 16.83 1.12 -8.48
C SER A 343 15.36 1.37 -8.17
N TRP A 344 14.52 1.33 -9.19
CA TRP A 344 13.07 1.54 -9.07
C TRP A 344 12.38 0.59 -8.08
N GLU A 345 12.82 -0.66 -7.97
CA GLU A 345 12.27 -1.66 -7.05
C GLU A 345 12.47 -1.28 -5.58
N ARG A 346 13.65 -0.73 -5.23
CA ARG A 346 13.94 -0.22 -3.89
C ARG A 346 13.14 1.05 -3.59
N ILE A 347 13.02 1.94 -4.57
CA ILE A 347 12.15 3.13 -4.44
C ILE A 347 10.70 2.69 -4.22
N ARG A 348 10.20 1.71 -4.98
CA ARG A 348 8.86 1.13 -4.85
C ARG A 348 8.59 0.61 -3.44
N GLU A 349 9.54 -0.09 -2.84
CA GLU A 349 9.40 -0.62 -1.47
C GLU A 349 9.26 0.49 -0.42
N GLU A 350 10.09 1.52 -0.49
CA GLU A 350 10.00 2.66 0.42
C GLU A 350 8.73 3.49 0.18
N MET A 351 8.33 3.69 -1.08
CA MET A 351 7.08 4.36 -1.45
C MET A 351 5.84 3.57 -0.98
N ALA A 352 5.83 2.24 -1.14
CA ALA A 352 4.75 1.40 -0.64
C ALA A 352 4.64 1.49 0.89
N GLY A 353 5.78 1.41 1.59
CA GLY A 353 5.83 1.56 3.04
C GLY A 353 5.37 2.94 3.52
N LEU A 354 5.70 4.01 2.77
CA LEU A 354 5.24 5.38 3.01
C LEU A 354 3.72 5.49 2.83
N LEU A 355 3.18 5.01 1.71
CA LEU A 355 1.76 5.12 1.38
C LEU A 355 0.87 4.34 2.35
N THR A 356 1.34 3.20 2.86
CA THR A 356 0.61 2.43 3.89
C THR A 356 0.87 2.90 5.32
N SER A 357 1.62 3.98 5.50
CA SER A 357 1.88 4.55 6.84
C SER A 357 0.62 5.22 7.43
N PRO A 358 0.64 5.56 8.73
CA PRO A 358 -0.46 6.31 9.35
C PRO A 358 -0.61 7.75 8.83
N ARG A 359 0.46 8.38 8.30
CA ARG A 359 0.43 9.77 7.81
C ARG A 359 1.02 9.89 6.39
N PRO A 360 0.40 9.28 5.37
CA PRO A 360 0.94 9.27 4.01
C PRO A 360 0.94 10.66 3.37
N ALA A 361 -0.08 11.51 3.61
CA ALA A 361 -0.12 12.87 3.08
C ALA A 361 1.09 13.69 3.57
N TRP A 362 1.41 13.59 4.86
CA TRP A 362 2.58 14.24 5.45
C TRP A 362 3.89 13.81 4.77
N GLY A 363 4.09 12.52 4.57
CA GLY A 363 5.32 12.06 3.91
C GLY A 363 5.37 12.41 2.41
N LEU A 364 4.24 12.43 1.70
CA LEU A 364 4.17 12.92 0.32
C LEU A 364 4.51 14.42 0.24
N GLU A 365 4.08 15.22 1.22
CA GLU A 365 4.45 16.63 1.33
C GLU A 365 5.94 16.82 1.64
N LEU A 366 6.52 15.96 2.46
CA LEU A 366 7.98 15.91 2.65
C LEU A 366 8.72 15.56 1.36
N LEU A 367 8.23 14.62 0.54
CA LEU A 367 8.83 14.33 -0.78
C LEU A 367 8.77 15.54 -1.71
N ARG A 368 7.65 16.29 -1.70
CA ARG A 368 7.48 17.49 -2.53
C ARG A 368 8.43 18.60 -2.11
N THR A 369 8.39 18.97 -0.83
CA THR A 369 9.16 20.10 -0.28
C THR A 369 10.67 19.86 -0.28
N SER A 370 11.11 18.60 -0.25
CA SER A 370 12.51 18.23 -0.39
C SER A 370 13.00 18.10 -1.83
N GLY A 371 12.12 18.11 -2.82
CA GLY A 371 12.47 17.83 -4.22
C GLY A 371 12.65 16.34 -4.55
N LEU A 372 12.46 15.42 -3.60
CA LEU A 372 12.53 13.98 -3.85
C LEU A 372 11.40 13.46 -4.76
N LEU A 373 10.27 14.18 -4.83
CA LEU A 373 9.12 13.75 -5.63
C LEU A 373 9.38 13.87 -7.14
N GLU A 374 10.09 14.91 -7.58
CA GLU A 374 10.36 15.20 -8.99
C GLU A 374 11.03 14.03 -9.74
N PRO A 375 12.12 13.41 -9.25
CA PRO A 375 12.73 12.27 -9.94
C PRO A 375 11.89 10.98 -9.91
N ILE A 376 10.85 10.89 -9.08
CA ILE A 376 10.04 9.66 -8.89
C ILE A 376 8.72 9.76 -9.66
N TRP A 377 7.92 10.77 -9.34
CA TRP A 377 6.58 11.01 -9.88
C TRP A 377 6.38 12.50 -10.18
N PRO A 378 7.07 13.04 -11.21
CA PRO A 378 6.91 14.43 -11.60
C PRO A 378 5.46 14.76 -12.01
N GLU A 379 4.69 13.77 -12.45
CA GLU A 379 3.28 13.94 -12.81
C GLU A 379 2.40 14.47 -11.66
N LEU A 380 2.74 14.14 -10.41
CA LEU A 380 2.01 14.65 -9.25
C LEU A 380 2.28 16.13 -8.99
N LEU A 381 3.46 16.63 -9.38
CA LEU A 381 3.82 18.04 -9.25
C LEU A 381 2.97 18.93 -10.17
N GLU A 382 2.47 18.39 -11.29
CA GLU A 382 1.55 19.10 -12.19
C GLU A 382 0.23 19.49 -11.50
N GLY A 383 -0.15 18.82 -10.41
CA GLY A 383 -1.35 19.14 -9.63
C GLY A 383 -1.15 20.21 -8.56
N VAL A 384 0.09 20.66 -8.31
CA VAL A 384 0.41 21.69 -7.33
C VAL A 384 -0.14 23.03 -7.80
N ASP A 385 -0.80 23.76 -6.91
CA ASP A 385 -1.44 25.06 -7.17
C ASP A 385 -2.50 25.07 -8.29
N VAL A 386 -2.91 23.91 -8.81
CA VAL A 386 -4.00 23.79 -9.78
C VAL A 386 -5.33 23.81 -9.02
N PRO A 387 -6.10 24.92 -9.06
CA PRO A 387 -7.34 25.00 -8.32
C PRO A 387 -8.41 24.20 -9.05
N GLN A 388 -9.23 23.47 -8.29
CA GLN A 388 -10.31 22.66 -8.84
C GLN A 388 -11.54 23.53 -9.20
N ASN A 389 -12.65 22.87 -9.55
CA ASN A 389 -13.93 23.53 -9.78
C ASN A 389 -14.58 23.96 -8.45
N VAL A 390 -15.71 24.68 -8.53
CA VAL A 390 -16.46 25.23 -7.38
C VAL A 390 -16.88 24.19 -6.31
N HIS A 391 -16.75 22.90 -6.60
CA HIS A 391 -17.11 21.81 -5.70
C HIS A 391 -15.96 21.29 -4.84
N HIS A 392 -14.79 21.92 -4.89
CA HIS A 392 -13.62 21.53 -4.11
C HIS A 392 -12.98 22.75 -3.44
N ALA A 393 -12.58 22.59 -2.18
CA ALA A 393 -11.90 23.64 -1.42
C ALA A 393 -10.38 23.65 -1.66
N TYR A 394 -9.85 22.59 -2.24
CA TYR A 394 -8.42 22.30 -2.32
C TYR A 394 -7.92 22.27 -3.78
N THR A 395 -6.61 22.43 -3.95
CA THR A 395 -5.91 22.16 -5.21
C THR A 395 -5.96 20.66 -5.55
N VAL A 396 -5.63 20.30 -6.81
CA VAL A 396 -5.53 18.89 -7.22
C VAL A 396 -4.53 18.12 -6.35
N TRP A 397 -3.39 18.72 -6.01
CA TRP A 397 -2.39 18.14 -5.12
C TRP A 397 -2.96 17.80 -3.74
N GLU A 398 -3.49 18.79 -3.03
CA GLU A 398 -4.04 18.63 -1.68
C GLU A 398 -5.20 17.63 -1.65
N HIS A 399 -6.07 17.66 -2.66
CA HIS A 399 -7.16 16.71 -2.81
C HIS A 399 -6.65 15.27 -2.94
N ASN A 400 -5.63 15.03 -3.78
CA ASN A 400 -5.03 13.72 -3.96
C ASN A 400 -4.34 13.22 -2.69
N LEU A 401 -3.67 14.10 -1.93
CA LEU A 401 -3.06 13.76 -0.66
C LEU A 401 -4.12 13.31 0.37
N LEU A 402 -5.21 14.06 0.50
CA LEU A 402 -6.29 13.74 1.43
C LEU A 402 -7.05 12.47 1.01
N ALA A 403 -7.33 12.30 -0.28
CA ALA A 403 -7.95 11.07 -0.80
C ALA A 403 -7.06 9.86 -0.52
N CYS A 404 -5.74 9.98 -0.73
CA CYS A 404 -4.77 8.97 -0.31
C CYS A 404 -4.90 8.70 1.20
N GLU A 405 -4.90 9.72 2.07
CA GLU A 405 -4.98 9.56 3.53
C GLU A 405 -6.31 8.96 4.04
N TYR A 406 -7.42 9.21 3.36
CA TYR A 406 -8.76 8.76 3.75
C TYR A 406 -9.13 7.35 3.25
N THR A 407 -8.38 6.81 2.29
CA THR A 407 -8.45 5.38 1.98
C THR A 407 -7.83 4.53 3.10
N PRO A 408 -8.22 3.26 3.27
CA PRO A 408 -7.57 2.40 4.25
C PRO A 408 -6.09 2.13 3.86
N PRO A 409 -5.24 1.68 4.81
CA PRO A 409 -3.80 1.49 4.59
C PRO A 409 -3.46 0.24 3.77
N VAL A 410 -4.21 -0.04 2.71
CA VAL A 410 -3.86 -1.07 1.72
C VAL A 410 -3.39 -0.40 0.43
N LEU A 411 -2.26 -0.90 -0.08
CA LEU A 411 -1.45 -0.22 -1.07
C LEU A 411 -2.22 0.16 -2.34
N ARG A 412 -3.01 -0.76 -2.90
CA ARG A 412 -3.82 -0.50 -4.11
C ARG A 412 -4.85 0.61 -3.91
N LEU A 413 -5.44 0.72 -2.71
CA LEU A 413 -6.40 1.78 -2.37
C LEU A 413 -5.70 3.13 -2.15
N ARG A 414 -4.55 3.14 -1.46
CA ARG A 414 -3.72 4.34 -1.29
C ARG A 414 -3.24 4.90 -2.64
N LEU A 415 -2.76 4.02 -3.51
CA LEU A 415 -2.35 4.38 -4.88
C LEU A 415 -3.54 4.92 -5.69
N ALA A 416 -4.69 4.26 -5.66
CA ALA A 416 -5.88 4.74 -6.35
C ALA A 416 -6.34 6.11 -5.79
N GLY A 417 -6.34 6.29 -4.47
CA GLY A 417 -6.66 7.56 -3.83
C GLY A 417 -5.72 8.69 -4.27
N LEU A 418 -4.41 8.42 -4.31
CA LEU A 418 -3.40 9.40 -4.74
C LEU A 418 -3.50 9.73 -6.24
N LEU A 419 -3.83 8.75 -7.09
CA LEU A 419 -3.69 8.87 -8.55
C LEU A 419 -5.01 9.10 -9.29
N HIS A 420 -6.18 9.02 -8.64
CA HIS A 420 -7.48 9.08 -9.33
C HIS A 420 -7.67 10.34 -10.19
N ASP A 421 -7.12 11.46 -9.72
CA ASP A 421 -7.27 12.79 -10.30
C ASP A 421 -5.98 13.31 -10.97
N VAL A 422 -4.95 12.46 -11.10
CA VAL A 422 -3.64 12.86 -11.66
C VAL A 422 -3.75 13.37 -13.11
N GLY A 423 -4.81 12.99 -13.82
CA GLY A 423 -5.07 13.46 -15.19
C GLY A 423 -5.63 14.88 -15.29
N LYS A 424 -6.16 15.47 -14.21
CA LYS A 424 -6.83 16.77 -14.24
C LYS A 424 -5.97 17.91 -14.81
N PRO A 425 -4.68 18.08 -14.41
CA PRO A 425 -3.85 19.16 -14.95
C PRO A 425 -3.71 19.12 -16.48
N ARG A 426 -3.72 17.92 -17.06
CA ARG A 426 -3.56 17.71 -18.51
C ARG A 426 -4.87 17.78 -19.30
N THR A 427 -6.01 17.91 -18.64
CA THR A 427 -7.34 17.97 -19.27
C THR A 427 -8.15 19.21 -18.88
N VAL A 428 -7.50 20.19 -18.24
CA VAL A 428 -8.16 21.43 -17.87
C VAL A 428 -8.64 22.18 -19.10
N SER A 429 -9.91 22.60 -19.06
CA SER A 429 -10.55 23.46 -20.03
C SER A 429 -11.32 24.55 -19.27
N VAL A 430 -11.39 25.75 -19.82
CA VAL A 430 -12.08 26.89 -19.21
C VAL A 430 -13.18 27.32 -20.16
N ASP A 431 -14.42 27.40 -19.65
CA ASP A 431 -15.54 27.89 -20.45
C ASP A 431 -15.60 29.42 -20.51
N ALA A 432 -16.58 29.94 -21.25
CA ALA A 432 -16.76 31.38 -21.45
C ALA A 432 -17.09 32.14 -20.14
N GLN A 433 -17.53 31.44 -19.10
CA GLN A 433 -17.87 31.97 -17.78
C GLN A 433 -16.68 31.90 -16.81
N GLY A 434 -15.55 31.33 -17.24
CA GLY A 434 -14.36 31.14 -16.41
C GLY A 434 -14.41 29.89 -15.54
N GLU A 435 -15.39 29.00 -15.72
CA GLU A 435 -15.48 27.74 -14.97
C GLU A 435 -14.55 26.69 -15.58
N ARG A 436 -13.82 25.99 -14.69
CA ARG A 436 -12.89 24.92 -15.07
C ARG A 436 -13.59 23.57 -15.19
N HIS A 437 -13.42 22.93 -16.34
CA HIS A 437 -13.87 21.57 -16.63
C HIS A 437 -12.69 20.64 -16.90
N PHE A 438 -12.83 19.37 -16.51
CA PHE A 438 -11.80 18.35 -16.64
C PHE A 438 -12.33 17.14 -17.41
N TYR A 439 -12.69 17.32 -18.67
CA TYR A 439 -13.29 16.26 -19.48
C TYR A 439 -12.31 15.10 -19.66
N HIS A 440 -12.79 13.86 -19.46
CA HIS A 440 -12.02 12.64 -19.66
C HIS A 440 -10.74 12.51 -18.83
N HIS A 441 -10.60 13.22 -17.70
CA HIS A 441 -9.42 13.10 -16.82
C HIS A 441 -9.27 11.68 -16.25
N GLU A 442 -10.35 10.92 -16.09
CA GLU A 442 -10.32 9.51 -15.70
C GLU A 442 -9.66 8.61 -16.75
N VAL A 443 -9.72 9.00 -18.02
CA VAL A 443 -9.08 8.29 -19.13
C VAL A 443 -7.58 8.58 -19.15
N VAL A 444 -7.23 9.86 -19.14
CA VAL A 444 -5.84 10.33 -19.15
C VAL A 444 -5.13 9.90 -17.87
N GLY A 445 -5.77 10.09 -16.72
CA GLY A 445 -5.27 9.69 -15.41
C GLY A 445 -5.03 8.19 -15.30
N ALA A 446 -5.90 7.34 -15.86
CA ALA A 446 -5.70 5.89 -15.86
C ALA A 446 -4.45 5.48 -16.66
N GLN A 447 -4.19 6.15 -17.79
CA GLN A 447 -2.98 5.90 -18.57
C GLN A 447 -1.73 6.41 -17.84
N MET A 448 -1.78 7.61 -17.25
CA MET A 448 -0.70 8.15 -16.43
C MET A 448 -0.37 7.23 -15.24
N ALA A 449 -1.39 6.79 -14.49
CA ALA A 449 -1.22 5.88 -13.37
C ALA A 449 -0.54 4.57 -13.80
N ARG A 450 -0.91 4.02 -14.97
CA ARG A 450 -0.24 2.83 -15.53
C ARG A 450 1.25 3.07 -15.74
N ASP A 451 1.62 4.18 -16.34
CA ASP A 451 3.01 4.49 -16.69
C ASP A 451 3.84 4.79 -15.44
N MET A 452 3.27 5.53 -14.48
CA MET A 452 3.86 5.83 -13.18
C MET A 452 4.14 4.55 -12.36
N LEU A 453 3.22 3.60 -12.34
CA LEU A 453 3.38 2.34 -11.60
C LEU A 453 4.34 1.37 -12.30
N ARG A 454 4.31 1.31 -13.64
CA ARG A 454 5.26 0.49 -14.41
C ARG A 454 6.69 0.99 -14.29
N ARG A 455 6.90 2.32 -14.22
CA ARG A 455 8.22 2.94 -13.95
C ARG A 455 8.81 2.39 -12.65
N LEU A 456 8.01 2.34 -11.59
CA LEU A 456 8.40 1.78 -10.29
C LEU A 456 8.37 0.25 -10.22
N ARG A 457 8.15 -0.44 -11.35
CA ARG A 457 8.15 -1.91 -11.40
C ARG A 457 7.14 -2.56 -10.44
N PHE A 458 5.98 -1.93 -10.22
CA PHE A 458 4.88 -2.61 -9.54
C PHE A 458 4.44 -3.85 -10.33
N ASP A 459 3.95 -4.87 -9.62
CA ASP A 459 3.44 -6.09 -10.22
C ASP A 459 2.18 -5.82 -11.07
N ASN A 460 1.91 -6.71 -12.03
CA ASN A 460 0.83 -6.51 -12.98
C ASN A 460 -0.56 -6.47 -12.31
N GLU A 461 -0.77 -7.21 -11.22
CA GLU A 461 -2.04 -7.25 -10.51
C GLU A 461 -2.32 -5.88 -9.88
N THR A 462 -1.35 -5.32 -9.14
CA THR A 462 -1.43 -3.98 -8.57
C THR A 462 -1.68 -2.92 -9.66
N VAL A 463 -0.92 -2.97 -10.76
CA VAL A 463 -1.07 -2.01 -11.87
C VAL A 463 -2.48 -2.08 -12.47
N GLN A 464 -2.96 -3.28 -12.80
CA GLN A 464 -4.29 -3.48 -13.38
C GLN A 464 -5.38 -2.98 -12.44
N HIS A 465 -5.26 -3.30 -11.15
CA HIS A 465 -6.26 -2.93 -10.15
C HIS A 465 -6.34 -1.41 -9.96
N VAL A 466 -5.21 -0.74 -9.75
CA VAL A 466 -5.19 0.72 -9.57
C VAL A 466 -5.69 1.42 -10.83
N VAL A 467 -5.23 1.00 -12.02
CA VAL A 467 -5.66 1.60 -13.29
C VAL A 467 -7.16 1.42 -13.51
N HIS A 468 -7.73 0.27 -13.14
CA HIS A 468 -9.17 0.04 -13.22
C HIS A 468 -9.94 0.99 -12.30
N LEU A 469 -9.51 1.14 -11.04
CA LEU A 469 -10.13 2.07 -10.09
C LEU A 469 -10.05 3.52 -10.58
N VAL A 470 -8.87 3.98 -11.03
CA VAL A 470 -8.68 5.33 -11.58
C VAL A 470 -9.57 5.54 -12.81
N ARG A 471 -9.67 4.55 -13.71
CA ARG A 471 -10.51 4.65 -14.91
C ARG A 471 -12.00 4.81 -14.60
N HIS A 472 -12.45 4.22 -13.50
CA HIS A 472 -13.87 4.13 -13.16
C HIS A 472 -14.27 4.96 -11.95
N HIS A 473 -13.40 5.79 -11.37
CA HIS A 473 -13.70 6.53 -10.14
C HIS A 473 -14.91 7.48 -10.27
N LEU A 474 -15.15 8.03 -11.47
CA LEU A 474 -16.32 8.86 -11.78
C LEU A 474 -17.63 8.07 -11.91
N ALA A 475 -17.58 6.75 -11.98
CA ALA A 475 -18.71 5.92 -12.36
C ALA A 475 -19.91 6.07 -11.40
N LEU A 476 -19.63 6.39 -10.13
CA LEU A 476 -20.62 6.60 -9.07
C LEU A 476 -21.07 8.08 -8.94
N HIS A 477 -20.73 8.96 -9.90
CA HIS A 477 -21.08 10.39 -9.85
C HIS A 477 -22.48 10.72 -10.37
N HIS A 478 -23.05 9.92 -11.29
CA HIS A 478 -24.30 10.23 -12.00
C HIS A 478 -25.59 10.01 -11.17
N TYR A 479 -25.52 10.19 -9.85
CA TYR A 479 -26.67 10.07 -8.92
C TYR A 479 -27.24 11.47 -8.59
N PRO A 480 -28.57 11.68 -8.46
CA PRO A 480 -29.67 10.71 -8.29
C PRO A 480 -30.25 10.03 -9.53
N GLY A 481 -29.76 10.31 -10.74
CA GLY A 481 -30.41 9.90 -11.99
C GLY A 481 -30.34 8.41 -12.36
N MET A 482 -29.52 7.59 -11.69
CA MET A 482 -29.37 6.17 -12.06
C MET A 482 -30.62 5.34 -11.69
N THR A 483 -31.13 4.58 -12.65
CA THR A 483 -32.12 3.51 -12.42
C THR A 483 -31.44 2.28 -11.80
N ASP A 484 -32.22 1.35 -11.25
CA ASP A 484 -31.65 0.10 -10.70
C ASP A 484 -30.95 -0.71 -11.81
N ALA A 485 -31.53 -0.75 -13.01
CA ALA A 485 -30.91 -1.34 -14.19
C ALA A 485 -29.55 -0.70 -14.55
N ALA A 486 -29.44 0.63 -14.45
CA ALA A 486 -28.17 1.33 -14.65
C ALA A 486 -27.12 0.96 -13.57
N ILE A 487 -27.55 0.75 -12.32
CA ILE A 487 -26.67 0.29 -11.25
C ILE A 487 -26.20 -1.15 -11.50
N ARG A 488 -27.07 -2.07 -11.97
CA ARG A 488 -26.66 -3.45 -12.31
C ARG A 488 -25.65 -3.47 -13.45
N ARG A 489 -25.90 -2.72 -14.53
CA ARG A 489 -24.93 -2.54 -15.64
C ARG A 489 -23.61 -1.96 -15.15
N LEU A 490 -23.68 -1.03 -14.20
CA LEU A 490 -22.49 -0.45 -13.62
C LEU A 490 -21.67 -1.49 -12.86
N ILE A 491 -22.31 -2.31 -12.03
CA ILE A 491 -21.68 -3.42 -11.29
C ILE A 491 -21.06 -4.42 -12.27
N GLN A 492 -21.77 -4.80 -13.34
CA GLN A 492 -21.26 -5.69 -14.38
C GLN A 492 -19.99 -5.14 -15.05
N ARG A 493 -19.97 -3.84 -15.36
CA ARG A 493 -18.86 -3.18 -16.03
C ARG A 493 -17.62 -3.03 -15.13
N ILE A 494 -17.82 -2.75 -13.85
CA ILE A 494 -16.74 -2.64 -12.87
C ILE A 494 -16.21 -4.03 -12.51
N GLY A 495 -17.10 -4.99 -12.28
CA GLY A 495 -16.76 -6.32 -11.78
C GLY A 495 -16.67 -6.38 -10.24
N PHE A 496 -16.97 -7.55 -9.67
CA PHE A 496 -17.05 -7.73 -8.22
C PHE A 496 -15.71 -7.52 -7.51
N ASP A 497 -14.61 -7.89 -8.17
CA ASP A 497 -13.26 -7.79 -7.61
C ASP A 497 -12.84 -6.33 -7.30
N TYR A 498 -13.48 -5.35 -7.96
CA TYR A 498 -13.16 -3.93 -7.83
C TYR A 498 -14.26 -3.11 -7.12
N LEU A 499 -15.46 -3.68 -6.95
CA LEU A 499 -16.64 -2.93 -6.52
C LEU A 499 -16.47 -2.33 -5.12
N GLU A 500 -16.02 -3.14 -4.17
CA GLU A 500 -15.75 -2.68 -2.79
C GLU A 500 -14.73 -1.55 -2.77
N ASP A 501 -13.61 -1.73 -3.47
CA ASP A 501 -12.52 -0.77 -3.51
C ASP A 501 -12.92 0.52 -4.22
N LEU A 502 -13.78 0.45 -5.25
CA LEU A 502 -14.33 1.64 -5.92
C LEU A 502 -15.28 2.42 -5.02
N ILE A 503 -16.09 1.74 -4.22
CA ILE A 503 -16.96 2.39 -3.22
C ILE A 503 -16.09 3.08 -2.16
N ILE A 504 -15.04 2.43 -1.67
CA ILE A 504 -14.10 3.01 -0.70
C ILE A 504 -13.41 4.24 -1.29
N LEU A 505 -12.87 4.13 -2.51
CA LEU A 505 -12.24 5.25 -3.21
C LEU A 505 -13.19 6.42 -3.36
N ARG A 506 -14.44 6.16 -3.77
CA ARG A 506 -15.48 7.18 -3.93
C ARG A 506 -15.76 7.92 -2.61
N VAL A 507 -15.85 7.19 -1.51
CA VAL A 507 -16.08 7.78 -0.19
C VAL A 507 -14.89 8.63 0.25
N ALA A 508 -13.67 8.15 0.02
CA ALA A 508 -12.44 8.89 0.34
C ALA A 508 -12.30 10.17 -0.49
N ASP A 509 -12.56 10.12 -1.80
CA ASP A 509 -12.60 11.30 -2.70
C ASP A 509 -13.61 12.34 -2.19
N ARG A 510 -14.84 11.92 -1.86
CA ARG A 510 -15.85 12.86 -1.33
C ARG A 510 -15.42 13.48 0.00
N ALA A 511 -14.84 12.69 0.90
CA ALA A 511 -14.29 13.19 2.16
C ALA A 511 -13.13 14.20 1.93
N ALA A 512 -12.34 14.00 0.88
CA ALA A 512 -11.21 14.86 0.49
C ALA A 512 -11.63 16.14 -0.26
N SER A 513 -12.93 16.38 -0.51
CA SER A 513 -13.39 17.58 -1.24
C SER A 513 -13.30 18.88 -0.42
N GLY A 514 -13.23 18.80 0.91
CA GLY A 514 -13.13 19.96 1.80
C GLY A 514 -14.37 20.87 1.88
N THR A 515 -15.47 20.49 1.22
CA THR A 515 -16.68 21.32 1.23
C THR A 515 -17.43 21.23 2.56
N LYS A 516 -17.98 22.36 3.04
CA LYS A 516 -18.76 22.45 4.31
C LYS A 516 -20.07 21.64 4.29
N ARG A 517 -20.48 21.11 3.13
CA ARG A 517 -21.69 20.31 2.99
C ARG A 517 -21.38 18.86 3.37
N ALA A 518 -22.40 18.18 3.92
CA ALA A 518 -22.28 16.89 4.57
C ALA A 518 -21.38 15.88 3.81
N PRO A 519 -20.55 15.11 4.54
CA PRO A 519 -19.43 14.31 4.02
C PRO A 519 -19.79 13.17 3.05
N ILE A 520 -21.07 12.89 2.89
CA ILE A 520 -21.61 12.22 1.72
C ILE A 520 -22.87 13.02 1.42
N SER A 521 -23.04 13.52 0.19
CA SER A 521 -24.29 14.16 -0.18
C SER A 521 -25.45 13.19 0.12
N ARG A 522 -26.66 13.69 0.46
CA ARG A 522 -27.87 12.83 0.50
C ARG A 522 -27.96 11.95 -0.77
N GLY A 523 -27.40 12.45 -1.87
CA GLY A 523 -27.08 11.73 -3.07
C GLY A 523 -26.33 10.42 -2.84
N ALA A 524 -25.06 10.52 -2.47
CA ALA A 524 -24.22 9.34 -2.34
C ALA A 524 -24.68 8.38 -1.22
N TYR A 525 -25.30 8.85 -0.13
CA TYR A 525 -25.93 7.95 0.84
C TYR A 525 -27.04 7.10 0.21
N ARG A 526 -27.94 7.71 -0.57
CA ARG A 526 -29.01 7.00 -1.27
C ARG A 526 -28.48 6.04 -2.33
N LEU A 527 -27.39 6.39 -3.03
CA LEU A 527 -26.72 5.49 -3.96
C LEU A 527 -26.23 4.23 -3.23
N LEU A 528 -25.49 4.41 -2.12
CA LEU A 528 -24.98 3.29 -1.31
C LEU A 528 -26.13 2.41 -0.78
N THR A 529 -27.24 3.00 -0.32
CA THR A 529 -28.43 2.22 0.10
C THR A 529 -29.09 1.47 -1.06
N ARG A 530 -29.22 2.08 -2.25
CA ARG A 530 -29.77 1.39 -3.44
C ARG A 530 -28.86 0.26 -3.90
N MET A 531 -27.55 0.48 -3.91
CA MET A 531 -26.58 -0.57 -4.21
C MET A 531 -26.70 -1.72 -3.21
N GLU A 532 -26.74 -1.45 -1.91
CA GLU A 532 -26.96 -2.48 -0.88
C GLU A 532 -28.23 -3.30 -1.16
N LYS A 533 -29.35 -2.62 -1.49
CA LYS A 533 -30.62 -3.28 -1.82
C LYS A 533 -30.53 -4.12 -3.09
N ILE A 534 -29.91 -3.63 -4.16
CA ILE A 534 -29.72 -4.38 -5.41
C ILE A 534 -28.87 -5.62 -5.16
N LEU A 535 -27.78 -5.48 -4.41
CA LEU A 535 -26.92 -6.60 -4.02
C LEU A 535 -27.61 -7.59 -3.06
N GLU A 536 -28.72 -7.20 -2.44
CA GLU A 536 -29.59 -8.06 -1.61
C GLU A 536 -30.64 -8.82 -2.42
N GLN A 537 -31.17 -8.21 -3.47
CA GLN A 537 -32.34 -8.68 -4.21
C GLN A 537 -32.00 -9.43 -5.49
N ASP A 538 -30.92 -9.03 -6.18
CA ASP A 538 -30.60 -9.50 -7.53
C ASP A 538 -29.46 -10.52 -7.51
N ALA A 539 -29.62 -11.61 -8.28
CA ALA A 539 -28.64 -12.69 -8.36
C ALA A 539 -27.85 -12.72 -9.68
N ALA A 540 -28.19 -11.86 -10.67
CA ALA A 540 -27.59 -11.91 -12.00
C ALA A 540 -26.92 -10.62 -12.45
N PHE A 541 -25.58 -10.67 -12.55
CA PHE A 541 -24.73 -9.56 -12.98
C PHE A 541 -23.71 -9.98 -14.04
N SER A 542 -23.61 -11.27 -14.34
CA SER A 542 -22.71 -11.83 -15.33
C SER A 542 -23.43 -12.87 -16.19
N LEU A 543 -22.83 -13.23 -17.34
CA LEU A 543 -23.33 -14.31 -18.20
C LEU A 543 -23.49 -15.63 -17.44
N HIS A 544 -22.66 -15.86 -16.42
CA HIS A 544 -22.72 -17.07 -15.65
C HIS A 544 -23.93 -17.12 -14.72
N ASP A 545 -24.56 -16.00 -14.40
CA ASP A 545 -25.72 -15.96 -13.51
C ASP A 545 -27.04 -16.19 -14.23
N LEU A 546 -27.00 -16.21 -15.56
CA LEU A 546 -28.17 -16.57 -16.37
C LEU A 546 -28.63 -17.99 -16.03
N ALA A 547 -29.95 -18.19 -16.08
CA ALA A 547 -30.59 -19.50 -15.92
C ALA A 547 -30.39 -20.43 -17.12
N VAL A 548 -29.69 -19.96 -18.15
CA VAL A 548 -29.27 -20.70 -19.35
C VAL A 548 -27.77 -20.52 -19.57
N ASP A 549 -27.14 -21.47 -20.25
CA ASP A 549 -25.77 -21.32 -20.73
C ASP A 549 -25.65 -21.44 -22.25
N GLY A 550 -24.42 -21.49 -22.77
CA GLY A 550 -24.17 -21.58 -24.20
C GLY A 550 -24.73 -22.86 -24.84
N HIS A 551 -24.78 -23.98 -24.10
CA HIS A 551 -25.34 -25.23 -24.62
C HIS A 551 -26.85 -25.13 -24.76
N ASP A 552 -27.52 -24.52 -23.79
CA ASP A 552 -28.96 -24.24 -23.85
C ASP A 552 -29.29 -23.34 -25.05
N VAL A 553 -28.52 -22.27 -25.26
CA VAL A 553 -28.72 -21.35 -26.40
C VAL A 553 -28.48 -22.04 -27.73
N MET A 554 -27.44 -22.88 -27.84
CA MET A 554 -27.20 -23.68 -29.06
C MET A 554 -28.36 -24.62 -29.35
N ALA A 555 -28.88 -25.32 -28.33
CA ALA A 555 -30.01 -26.24 -28.49
C ALA A 555 -31.29 -25.52 -28.92
N ALA A 556 -31.57 -24.34 -28.36
CA ALA A 556 -32.78 -23.56 -28.69
C ALA A 556 -32.72 -22.88 -30.06
N THR A 557 -31.53 -22.51 -30.53
CA THR A 557 -31.35 -21.74 -31.78
C THR A 557 -30.93 -22.60 -32.97
N GLY A 558 -30.33 -23.77 -32.73
CA GLY A 558 -29.70 -24.58 -33.77
C GLY A 558 -28.37 -24.03 -34.29
N LEU A 559 -27.83 -22.97 -33.65
CA LEU A 559 -26.55 -22.39 -34.01
C LEU A 559 -25.39 -23.24 -33.47
N GLY A 560 -24.32 -23.35 -34.25
CA GLY A 560 -23.07 -23.95 -33.80
C GLY A 560 -22.27 -23.04 -32.84
N PRO A 561 -21.23 -23.57 -32.18
CA PRO A 561 -20.39 -22.79 -31.28
C PRO A 561 -19.71 -21.63 -32.03
N GLY A 562 -19.74 -20.42 -31.45
CA GLY A 562 -19.14 -19.25 -32.08
C GLY A 562 -19.55 -17.91 -31.45
N PRO A 563 -19.07 -16.79 -32.02
CA PRO A 563 -19.33 -15.44 -31.50
C PRO A 563 -20.82 -15.07 -31.46
N ALA A 564 -21.66 -15.70 -32.30
CA ALA A 564 -23.11 -15.54 -32.29
C ALA A 564 -23.73 -15.97 -30.96
N ILE A 565 -23.31 -17.12 -30.40
CA ILE A 565 -23.79 -17.60 -29.10
C ILE A 565 -23.42 -16.63 -27.98
N GLY A 566 -22.16 -16.18 -27.97
CA GLY A 566 -21.70 -15.19 -26.99
C GLY A 566 -22.46 -13.87 -27.07
N TRP A 567 -22.81 -13.43 -28.28
CA TRP A 567 -23.63 -12.23 -28.49
C TRP A 567 -25.06 -12.42 -27.99
N ILE A 568 -25.72 -13.55 -28.28
CA ILE A 568 -27.06 -13.85 -27.76
C ILE A 568 -27.04 -13.86 -26.23
N LEU A 569 -26.09 -14.57 -25.62
CA LEU A 569 -25.94 -14.58 -24.15
C LEU A 569 -25.77 -13.17 -23.56
N GLN A 570 -25.03 -12.29 -24.24
CA GLN A 570 -24.92 -10.88 -23.84
C GLN A 570 -26.25 -10.12 -23.96
N GLN A 571 -27.02 -10.33 -25.02
CA GLN A 571 -28.35 -9.72 -25.14
C GLN A 571 -29.32 -10.21 -24.07
N LEU A 572 -29.31 -11.52 -23.77
CA LEU A 572 -30.09 -12.09 -22.68
C LEU A 572 -29.69 -11.51 -21.32
N LEU A 573 -28.39 -11.30 -21.09
CA LEU A 573 -27.92 -10.61 -19.89
C LEU A 573 -28.42 -9.18 -19.85
N GLU A 574 -28.39 -8.43 -20.96
CA GLU A 574 -28.96 -7.08 -21.01
C GLU A 574 -30.46 -7.06 -20.66
N ASP A 575 -31.25 -8.00 -21.19
CA ASP A 575 -32.68 -8.13 -20.87
C ASP A 575 -32.90 -8.40 -19.36
N VAL A 576 -32.07 -9.25 -18.74
CA VAL A 576 -32.11 -9.56 -17.30
C VAL A 576 -31.61 -8.37 -16.46
N LEU A 577 -30.60 -7.66 -16.93
CA LEU A 577 -30.09 -6.44 -16.30
C LEU A 577 -31.08 -5.29 -16.37
N ASP A 578 -32.10 -5.34 -17.23
CA ASP A 578 -33.25 -4.44 -17.18
C ASP A 578 -34.33 -4.96 -16.24
N GLU A 579 -34.77 -6.21 -16.42
CA GLU A 579 -35.83 -6.84 -15.64
C GLU A 579 -35.37 -8.20 -15.06
N PRO A 580 -34.92 -8.24 -13.78
CA PRO A 580 -34.34 -9.44 -13.16
C PRO A 580 -35.27 -10.67 -13.14
N ALA A 581 -36.58 -10.44 -13.12
CA ALA A 581 -37.60 -11.50 -13.19
C ALA A 581 -37.57 -12.30 -14.51
N ARG A 582 -36.88 -11.80 -15.54
CA ARG A 582 -36.66 -12.49 -16.81
C ARG A 582 -35.59 -13.57 -16.74
N ASN A 583 -34.84 -13.68 -15.64
CA ASN A 583 -33.83 -14.73 -15.46
C ASN A 583 -34.47 -16.11 -15.17
N ARG A 584 -35.37 -16.55 -16.04
CA ARG A 584 -36.09 -17.82 -16.00
C ARG A 584 -35.77 -18.57 -17.29
N ARG A 585 -35.41 -19.85 -17.15
CA ARG A 585 -34.90 -20.67 -18.26
C ARG A 585 -35.80 -20.63 -19.50
N GLU A 586 -37.11 -20.78 -19.31
CA GLU A 586 -38.10 -20.76 -20.41
C GLU A 586 -38.07 -19.46 -21.19
N TRP A 587 -38.19 -18.31 -20.50
CA TRP A 587 -38.17 -17.00 -21.12
C TRP A 587 -36.86 -16.73 -21.88
N LEU A 588 -35.73 -17.09 -21.29
CA LEU A 588 -34.41 -16.88 -21.90
C LEU A 588 -34.22 -17.71 -23.18
N LEU A 589 -34.75 -18.94 -23.22
CA LEU A 589 -34.67 -19.79 -24.41
C LEU A 589 -35.56 -19.28 -25.54
N GLU A 590 -36.79 -18.84 -25.22
CA GLU A 590 -37.68 -18.21 -26.19
C GLU A 590 -37.05 -16.94 -26.76
N ARG A 591 -36.49 -16.10 -25.90
CA ARG A 591 -35.77 -14.88 -26.32
C ARG A 591 -34.54 -15.20 -27.17
N ALA A 592 -33.79 -16.24 -26.82
CA ALA A 592 -32.65 -16.69 -27.62
C ALA A 592 -33.08 -17.12 -29.03
N ALA A 593 -34.18 -17.86 -29.15
CA ALA A 593 -34.73 -18.28 -30.45
C ALA A 593 -35.14 -17.07 -31.31
N GLN A 594 -35.73 -16.03 -30.70
CA GLN A 594 -36.07 -14.77 -31.40
C GLN A 594 -34.83 -14.04 -31.90
N LEU A 595 -33.74 -14.01 -31.11
CA LEU A 595 -32.49 -13.34 -31.47
C LEU A 595 -31.66 -14.10 -32.51
N ARG A 596 -32.05 -15.33 -32.86
CA ARG A 596 -31.31 -16.19 -33.79
C ARG A 596 -31.07 -15.52 -35.14
N VAL A 597 -32.13 -14.98 -35.77
CA VAL A 597 -32.05 -14.41 -37.12
C VAL A 597 -31.08 -13.24 -37.14
N GLU A 598 -31.20 -12.33 -36.17
CA GLU A 598 -30.31 -11.18 -36.02
C GLU A 598 -28.86 -11.61 -35.76
N ALA A 599 -28.65 -12.67 -34.96
CA ALA A 599 -27.32 -13.22 -34.71
C ALA A 599 -26.71 -13.83 -36.00
N GLU A 600 -27.50 -14.55 -36.80
CA GLU A 600 -27.06 -15.10 -38.08
C GLU A 600 -26.65 -13.98 -39.05
N GLU A 601 -27.47 -12.94 -39.21
CA GLU A 601 -27.18 -11.79 -40.07
C GLU A 601 -25.91 -11.06 -39.62
N ARG A 602 -25.76 -10.79 -38.32
CA ARG A 602 -24.62 -10.07 -37.75
C ARG A 602 -23.29 -10.80 -37.97
N PHE A 603 -23.31 -12.13 -38.01
CA PHE A 603 -22.10 -12.96 -38.09
C PHE A 603 -21.96 -13.77 -39.39
N ALA A 604 -22.86 -13.62 -40.36
CA ALA A 604 -22.85 -14.30 -41.66
C ALA A 604 -21.53 -14.11 -42.43
N GLY A 605 -20.87 -12.95 -42.31
CA GLY A 605 -19.62 -12.63 -43.02
C GLY A 605 -18.32 -13.17 -42.40
N ARG A 606 -18.34 -13.79 -41.21
CA ARG A 606 -17.12 -14.28 -40.54
C ARG A 606 -16.76 -15.74 -40.85
N LYS A 607 -17.66 -16.51 -41.48
CA LYS A 607 -17.42 -17.92 -41.83
C LYS A 607 -16.45 -18.13 -43.02
N GLY A 608 -16.02 -17.07 -43.72
CA GLY A 608 -15.20 -17.16 -44.93
C GLY A 608 -13.72 -16.77 -44.82
N ARG A 609 -13.14 -16.63 -43.61
CA ARG A 609 -11.73 -16.19 -43.43
C ARG A 609 -10.84 -17.16 -42.63
N SER A 610 -11.29 -18.38 -42.42
CA SER A 610 -10.50 -19.45 -41.81
C SER A 610 -10.56 -20.68 -42.72
N SER A 611 -9.80 -20.64 -43.80
CA SER A 611 -9.35 -21.82 -44.56
C SER A 611 -7.91 -21.61 -44.96
#